data_AF-A0A839K1G1-F1
#
_entry.id   AF-A0A839K1G1-F1
#
_cell.length_a   1.000
_cell.length_b   1.000
_cell.length_c   1.000
_cell.angle_alpha   90.00
_cell.angle_beta   90.00
_cell.angle_gamma   90.00
#
_symmetry.space_group_name_H-M   'P 1'
#
loop_
_entity.id
_entity.type
_entity.pdbx_description
1 polymer ?
#
loop_
_entity_poly.entity_id
_entity_poly.type
_entity_poly.pdbx_seq_one_letter_code
_entity_poly.pdbx_strand_id
1 'polypeptide(L)' 'MKILIVPMSAMAETSGPFSRTQKLAQAFIERGYEVALCAARDPNFHDINGTKNYFLPIPVLMGLPGFIGLHSFPVA' A
#
# COMPACT_ATOMS: atom_id res chain seq x y z
N MET A 1 0.05 -18.20 -11.95
CA MET A 1 0.67 -18.15 -10.60
C MET A 1 -0.08 -17.15 -9.74
N LYS A 2 0.02 -17.25 -8.41
CA LYS A 2 -0.61 -16.30 -7.48
C LYS A 2 0.47 -15.47 -6.81
N ILE A 3 0.31 -14.15 -6.81
CA ILE A 3 1.31 -13.20 -6.29
C ILE A 3 0.65 -12.27 -5.30
N LEU A 4 1.26 -12.14 -4.12
CA LEU A 4 0.90 -11.13 -3.12
C LEU A 4 2.00 -10.07 -3.06
N ILE A 5 1.65 -8.81 -3.30
CA ILE A 5 2.58 -7.68 -3.18
C ILE A 5 2.23 -6.89 -1.92
N VAL A 6 3.23 -6.69 -1.06
CA VAL A 6 3.10 -5.98 0.22
C VAL A 6 4.02 -4.76 0.20
N PRO A 7 3.59 -3.63 -0.37
CA PRO A 7 4.41 -2.41 -0.33
C PRO A 7 4.59 -1.92 1.10
N MET A 8 5.73 -1.29 1.36
CA MET A 8 5.91 -0.52 2.59
C MET A 8 4.90 0.64 2.61
N SER A 9 4.14 0.72 3.69
CA SER A 9 3.24 1.84 3.97
C SER A 9 4.01 3.02 4.57
N ALA A 10 3.60 4.24 4.25
CA ALA A 10 4.18 5.46 4.79
C ALA A 10 3.08 6.51 5.01
N MET A 11 3.13 7.19 6.15
CA MET A 11 2.25 8.33 6.43
C MET A 11 2.61 9.56 5.60
N ALA A 12 3.88 9.73 5.25
CA ALA A 12 4.31 10.79 4.35
C ALA A 12 3.98 10.43 2.91
N GLU A 13 3.59 11.44 2.12
CA GLU A 13 3.50 11.30 0.67
C GLU A 13 4.89 11.02 0.08
N THR A 14 5.06 9.85 -0.52
CA THR A 14 6.26 9.34 -1.16
C THR A 14 5.88 8.55 -2.41
N SER A 15 6.56 8.79 -3.52
CA SER A 15 6.25 8.09 -4.77
C SER A 15 6.92 6.72 -4.90
N GLY A 16 7.96 6.44 -4.09
CA GLY A 16 8.88 5.32 -4.33
C GLY A 16 8.26 3.92 -4.21
N PRO A 17 7.81 3.51 -3.00
CA PRO A 17 7.33 2.15 -2.75
C PRO A 17 6.11 1.77 -3.62
N PHE A 18 5.11 2.64 -3.68
CA PHE A 18 3.85 2.31 -4.35
C PHE A 18 3.96 2.33 -5.88
N SER A 19 4.71 3.26 -6.47
CA SER A 19 4.90 3.29 -7.93
C SER A 19 5.59 2.03 -8.47
N ARG A 20 6.52 1.44 -7.71
CA ARG A 20 7.14 0.15 -8.07
C ARG A 20 6.15 -1.00 -7.97
N THR A 21 5.30 -0.99 -6.94
CA THR A 21 4.21 -1.96 -6.81
C THR A 21 3.26 -1.90 -8.00
N GLN A 22 2.90 -0.71 -8.48
CA GLN A 22 2.06 -0.55 -9.68
C GLN A 22 2.71 -1.18 -10.91
N LYS A 23 3.98 -0.86 -11.17
CA LYS A 23 4.72 -1.42 -12.32
C LYS A 23 4.84 -2.95 -12.25
N LEU A 24 5.11 -3.50 -11.06
CA LEU A 24 5.21 -4.95 -10.86
C LEU A 24 3.86 -5.63 -11.03
N ALA A 25 2.81 -5.11 -10.38
CA ALA A 25 1.46 -5.66 -10.48
C ALA A 25 1.00 -5.71 -11.93
N GLN A 26 1.17 -4.61 -12.67
CA GLN A 26 0.82 -4.53 -14.09
C GLN A 26 1.58 -5.57 -14.93
N ALA A 27 2.89 -5.69 -14.74
CA ALA A 27 3.72 -6.66 -15.47
C ALA A 27 3.38 -8.13 -15.15
N PHE A 28 2.82 -8.42 -13.97
CA PHE A 28 2.34 -9.75 -13.61
C PHE A 28 0.94 -10.03 -14.16
N ILE A 29 0.05 -9.03 -14.13
CA ILE A 29 -1.28 -9.12 -14.74
C ILE A 29 -1.19 -9.36 -16.25
N GLU A 30 -0.30 -8.64 -16.94
CA GLU A 30 -0.05 -8.81 -18.38
C GLU A 30 0.45 -10.20 -18.75
N ARG A 31 1.11 -10.89 -17.81
CA ARG A 31 1.53 -12.29 -17.95
C ARG A 31 0.43 -13.30 -17.61
N GLY A 32 -0.77 -12.85 -17.26
CA GLY A 32 -1.90 -13.69 -16.88
C GLY A 32 -1.82 -14.26 -15.47
N TYR A 33 -1.08 -13.61 -14.55
CA TYR A 33 -1.02 -14.04 -13.16
C TYR A 33 -2.13 -13.41 -12.32
N GLU A 34 -2.58 -14.14 -11.29
CA GLU A 34 -3.49 -13.61 -10.29
C GLU A 34 -2.68 -12.78 -9.29
N VAL A 35 -2.95 -11.48 -9.24
CA VAL A 35 -2.22 -10.54 -8.38
C VAL A 35 -3.15 -9.99 -7.31
N ALA A 36 -2.69 -10.00 -6.07
CA ALA A 36 -3.31 -9.31 -4.96
C ALA A 36 -2.30 -8.41 -4.26
N LEU A 37 -2.83 -7.39 -3.60
CA LEU A 37 -2.10 -6.45 -2.77
C LEU A 37 -2.46 -6.71 -1.31
N CYS A 38 -1.52 -6.46 -0.40
CA CYS A 38 -1.81 -6.21 1.01
C CYS A 38 -1.17 -4.85 1.32
N ALA A 39 -1.85 -3.79 0.92
CA ALA A 39 -1.36 -2.43 1.03
C ALA A 39 -2.28 -1.60 1.94
N ALA A 40 -1.68 -0.84 2.84
CA ALA A 40 -2.42 0.13 3.64
C ALA A 40 -3.00 1.19 2.73
N ARG A 41 -4.22 1.66 3.02
CA ARG A 41 -4.83 2.81 2.34
C ARG A 41 -4.28 4.13 2.90
N ASP A 42 -2.96 4.24 2.91
CA ASP A 42 -2.24 5.47 3.27
C ASP A 42 -2.27 6.48 2.11
N PRO A 43 -1.72 7.71 2.27
CA PRO A 43 -1.76 8.73 1.23
C PRO A 43 -1.14 8.32 -0.13
N ASN A 44 -0.31 7.27 -0.16
CA ASN A 44 0.38 6.79 -1.36
C ASN A 44 -0.39 5.68 -2.08
N PHE A 45 -1.49 5.21 -1.50
CA PHE A 45 -2.27 4.13 -2.07
C PHE A 45 -3.04 4.61 -3.30
N HIS A 46 -2.88 3.87 -4.39
CA HIS A 46 -3.69 4.03 -5.60
C HIS A 46 -4.26 2.67 -6.02
N ASP A 47 -5.54 2.63 -6.39
CA ASP A 47 -6.12 1.38 -6.87
C ASP A 47 -5.42 0.92 -8.17
N ILE A 48 -5.16 -0.40 -8.25
CA ILE A 48 -4.57 -1.05 -9.41
C ILE A 48 -5.63 -1.98 -10.01
N ASN A 49 -6.11 -1.64 -11.21
CA ASN A 49 -7.10 -2.45 -11.92
C ASN A 49 -6.59 -3.90 -12.09
N GLY A 50 -7.49 -4.85 -11.89
CA GLY A 50 -7.15 -6.28 -11.97
C GLY A 50 -6.48 -6.86 -10.73
N THR A 51 -6.37 -6.09 -9.63
CA THR A 51 -5.91 -6.60 -8.33
C THR A 51 -7.00 -6.57 -7.27
N LYS A 52 -6.91 -7.48 -6.29
CA LYS A 52 -7.64 -7.38 -5.02
C LYS A 52 -6.71 -6.79 -3.96
N ASN A 53 -7.19 -5.84 -3.14
CA ASN A 53 -6.42 -5.36 -1.99
C ASN A 53 -6.95 -5.94 -0.68
N TYR A 54 -6.11 -6.68 0.03
CA TYR A 54 -6.35 -7.15 1.38
C TYR A 54 -6.03 -6.05 2.39
N PHE A 55 -6.77 -6.03 3.50
CA PHE A 55 -6.62 -5.02 4.53
C PHE A 55 -5.24 -5.07 5.18
N LEU A 56 -4.60 -3.91 5.29
CA LEU A 56 -3.44 -3.66 6.13
C LEU A 56 -3.69 -2.34 6.89
N PRO A 57 -3.44 -2.28 8.21
CA PRO A 57 -3.59 -1.04 8.96
C PRO A 57 -2.56 -0.01 8.51
N ILE A 58 -2.96 1.26 8.50
CA ILE A 58 -2.05 2.39 8.30
C ILE A 58 -1.07 2.44 9.49
N PRO A 59 0.24 2.61 9.25
CA PRO A 59 1.23 2.61 10.32
C PRO A 59 1.01 3.79 11.25
N VAL A 60 1.00 3.52 12.55
CA VAL A 60 0.91 4.55 13.58
C VAL A 60 2.29 4.88 14.09
N LEU A 61 2.64 6.17 14.13
CA LEU A 61 3.94 6.62 14.61
C LEU A 61 4.10 6.34 16.12
N MET A 62 5.32 5.96 16.51
CA MET A 62 5.74 5.76 17.91
C MET A 62 4.90 4.75 18.71
N GLY A 63 4.18 3.85 18.05
CA GLY A 63 3.37 2.83 18.73
C GLY A 63 2.19 3.41 19.52
N LEU A 64 1.77 4.65 19.21
CA LEU A 64 0.62 5.27 19.85
C LEU A 64 -0.69 4.53 19.49
N PRO A 65 -1.74 4.65 20.31
CA PRO A 65 -3.08 4.27 19.90
C PRO A 65 -3.47 4.98 18.59
N GLY A 66 -4.10 4.25 17.66
CA GLY A 66 -4.36 4.77 16.31
C GLY A 66 -5.12 6.10 16.26
N PHE A 67 -6.10 6.29 17.16
CA PHE A 67 -6.84 7.55 17.24
C PHE A 67 -5.97 8.75 17.67
N ILE A 68 -4.85 8.52 18.38
CA ILE A 68 -3.90 9.57 18.76
C ILE A 68 -2.89 9.75 17.64
N GLY A 69 -2.19 8.68 17.25
CA GLY A 69 -1.05 8.79 16.35
C GLY A 69 -1.40 9.14 14.90
N LEU A 70 -2.63 8.90 14.44
CA LEU A 70 -3.08 9.36 13.12
C LEU A 70 -3.40 10.86 13.08
N HIS A 71 -3.68 11.49 14.23
CA HIS A 71 -4.08 12.91 14.30
C HIS A 71 -3.01 13.83 14.94
N SER A 72 -2.03 13.24 15.62
CA SER A 72 -1.05 13.99 16.43
C SER A 72 0.18 14.41 15.64
N PHE A 73 0.44 13.80 14.49
CA PHE A 73 1.60 14.10 13.67
C PHE A 73 1.16 14.68 12.33
N PRO A 74 1.57 15.91 11.99
CA PRO A 74 1.31 16.51 10.68
C PRO A 74 2.29 15.89 9.69
N VAL A 75 2.06 14.64 9.31
CA VAL A 75 2.82 13.99 8.23
C VAL A 75 1.99 14.19 6.97
N ALA A 76 2.37 15.23 6.20
CA ALA A 76 1.85 15.65 4.89
C ALA A 76 0.32 15.67 4.74
#